data_AF-A0A4P5VFQ3-F1
#
_entry.id   AF-A0A4P5VFQ3-F1
#
_cell.length_a   1.000
_cell.length_b   1.000
_cell.length_c   1.000
_cell.angle_alpha   90.00
_cell.angle_beta   90.00
_cell.angle_gamma   90.00
#
_symmetry.space_group_name_H-M   'P 1'
#
loop_
_entity.id
_entity.type
_entity.pdbx_description
1 polymer ?
#
loop_
_entity_poly.entity_id
_entity_poly.type
_entity_poly.pdbx_seq_one_letter_code
_entity_poly.pdbx_strand_id
1 'polypeptide(L)' 'MRVAAMTAYSVFFCDAVGCSIEPVRAMDADHAKQIVQTRSPGVRRLAAIPEAELEGVDQQQLLVDWIRARS' A
#
# COMPACT_ATOMS: atom_id res chain seq x y z
N MET A 1 -5.63 26.24 11.17
CA MET A 1 -5.27 24.81 11.29
C MET A 1 -5.54 24.17 9.95
N ARG A 2 -4.52 23.91 9.13
CA ARG A 2 -4.72 23.19 7.86
C ARG A 2 -4.97 21.74 8.21
N VAL A 3 -6.19 21.26 8.04
CA VAL A 3 -6.44 19.82 7.93
C VAL A 3 -5.66 19.37 6.72
N ALA A 4 -4.59 18.60 6.91
CA ALA A 4 -3.89 18.01 5.78
C ALA A 4 -4.91 17.13 5.05
N ALA A 5 -5.15 17.42 3.76
CA ALA A 5 -6.09 16.65 2.96
C ALA A 5 -5.55 15.21 2.87
N MET A 6 -6.25 14.25 3.47
CA MET A 6 -5.85 12.86 3.42
C MET A 6 -6.16 12.29 2.04
N THR A 7 -5.12 11.77 1.37
CA THR A 7 -5.21 11.11 0.07
C THR A 7 -5.45 9.62 0.27
N ALA A 8 -6.19 8.98 -0.64
CA ALA A 8 -6.39 7.53 -0.63
C ALA A 8 -5.21 6.83 -1.30
N TYR A 9 -4.71 5.77 -0.67
CA TYR A 9 -3.60 4.95 -1.13
C TYR A 9 -3.97 3.48 -1.08
N SER A 10 -3.56 2.72 -2.09
CA SER A 10 -3.44 1.27 -1.99
C SER A 10 -2.03 0.92 -1.53
N VAL A 11 -1.92 0.29 -0.37
CA VAL A 11 -0.63 -0.15 0.19
C VAL A 11 -0.46 -1.64 -0.05
N PHE A 12 0.49 -1.99 -0.89
CA PHE A 12 0.93 -3.35 -1.16
C PHE A 12 1.94 -3.74 -0.10
N PHE A 13 1.76 -4.87 0.57
CA PHE A 13 2.68 -5.34 1.59
C PHE A 13 2.87 -6.85 1.55
N CYS A 14 3.98 -7.33 2.12
CA CYS A 14 4.20 -8.76 2.40
C CYS A 14 4.65 -8.95 3.85
N ASP A 15 4.02 -9.88 4.54
CA ASP A 15 4.31 -10.28 5.92
C ASP A 15 4.73 -11.76 6.02
N ALA A 16 4.49 -12.39 7.17
CA ALA A 16 4.78 -13.81 7.40
C ALA A 16 3.76 -14.76 6.77
N VAL A 17 2.54 -14.30 6.49
CA VAL A 17 1.43 -15.08 5.94
C VAL A 17 1.42 -15.00 4.42
N GLY A 18 1.65 -13.82 3.87
CA GLY A 18 1.61 -13.62 2.42
C GLY A 18 1.75 -12.17 2.02
N CYS A 19 1.36 -11.87 0.78
CA CYS A 19 1.30 -10.52 0.26
C CYS A 19 -0.15 -10.10 0.02
N SER A 20 -0.48 -8.85 0.34
CA SER A 20 -1.84 -8.31 0.24
C SER A 20 -1.82 -6.82 -0.11
N ILE A 21 -3.00 -6.25 -0.34
CA ILE A 21 -3.24 -4.82 -0.52
C ILE A 21 -4.16 -4.34 0.59
N GLU A 22 -3.81 -3.23 1.23
CA GLU A 22 -4.67 -2.53 2.19
C GLU A 22 -4.93 -1.10 1.72
N PRO A 23 -6.21 -0.69 1.52
CA PRO A 23 -6.55 0.68 1.24
C PRO A 23 -6.46 1.52 2.52
N VAL A 24 -5.75 2.65 2.46
CA VAL A 24 -5.60 3.58 3.59
C VAL A 24 -5.75 5.02 3.13
N ARG A 25 -6.28 5.87 4.01
CA ARG A 25 -6.17 7.32 3.85
C ARG A 25 -4.98 7.81 4.63
N ALA A 26 -4.10 8.58 4.00
CA ALA A 26 -2.88 9.09 4.60
C ALA A 26 -2.51 10.47 4.08
N MET A 27 -1.59 11.15 4.77
CA MET A 27 -1.10 12.47 4.34
C MET A 27 -0.18 12.37 3.12
N ASP A 28 0.62 11.32 3.09
CA ASP A 28 1.58 11.00 2.05
C ASP A 28 1.83 9.48 2.02
N ALA A 29 2.64 9.03 1.07
CA ALA A 29 2.94 7.61 0.88
C ALA A 29 3.68 6.99 2.07
N ASP A 30 4.51 7.75 2.79
CA ASP A 30 5.28 7.21 3.92
C ASP A 30 4.39 7.06 5.16
N HIS A 31 3.49 8.00 5.40
CA HIS A 31 2.43 7.86 6.39
C HIS A 31 1.52 6.66 6.06
N ALA A 32 1.18 6.44 4.79
CA ALA A 32 0.40 5.26 4.37
C ALA A 32 1.12 3.94 4.73
N LYS A 33 2.43 3.84 4.45
CA LYS A 33 3.24 2.67 4.82
C LYS A 33 3.31 2.48 6.34
N GLN A 34 3.49 3.56 7.09
CA GLN A 34 3.54 3.50 8.56
C GLN A 34 2.23 2.95 9.13
N ILE A 35 1.06 3.38 8.63
CA ILE A 35 -0.24 2.85 9.05
C ILE A 35 -0.26 1.33 8.88
N VAL A 36 0.11 0.80 7.70
CA VAL A 36 0.11 -0.65 7.46
C VAL A 36 1.17 -1.38 8.29
N GLN A 37 2.36 -0.80 8.48
CA GLN A 37 3.38 -1.37 9.36
C GLN A 37 2.90 -1.54 10.80
N THR A 38 2.10 -0.61 11.32
CA THR A 38 1.55 -0.73 12.68
C THR A 38 0.49 -1.83 12.80
N ARG A 39 -0.23 -2.12 11.72
CA ARG A 39 -1.30 -3.13 11.67
C ARG A 39 -0.80 -4.54 11.34
N SER A 40 0.28 -4.63 10.59
CA SER A 40 0.90 -5.87 10.13
C SER A 40 2.34 -5.96 10.64
N PRO A 41 2.53 -6.44 11.89
CA PRO A 41 3.87 -6.62 12.47
C PRO A 41 4.71 -7.57 11.62
N GLY A 42 5.99 -7.24 11.43
CA GLY A 42 6.91 -8.09 10.68
C GLY A 42 6.78 -8.00 9.16
N VAL A 43 6.10 -6.98 8.65
CA VAL A 43 6.12 -6.65 7.22
C VAL A 43 7.55 -6.45 6.72
N ARG A 44 7.89 -7.14 5.63
CA ARG A 44 9.24 -7.12 5.01
C ARG A 44 9.29 -6.36 3.70
N ARG A 45 8.13 -6.06 3.10
CA ARG A 45 8.02 -5.36 1.81
C ARG A 45 6.81 -4.46 1.84
N LEU A 46 6.96 -3.22 1.40
CA LEU A 46 5.90 -2.22 1.31
C LEU A 46 6.05 -1.38 0.05
N ALA A 47 4.92 -1.09 -0.58
CA ALA A 47 4.78 -0.04 -1.57
C ALA A 47 3.42 0.65 -1.34
N ALA A 48 3.39 1.97 -1.41
CA ALA A 48 2.14 2.73 -1.31
C ALA A 48 1.98 3.52 -2.61
N ILE A 49 0.82 3.37 -3.24
CA ILE A 49 0.50 4.02 -4.52
C ILE A 49 -0.81 4.79 -4.32
N PRO A 50 -0.88 6.09 -4.66
CA PRO A 50 -2.13 6.83 -4.63
C PRO A 50 -3.20 6.14 -5.49
N GLU A 51 -4.45 6.05 -5.01
CA GLU A 51 -5.52 5.39 -5.78
C GLU A 51 -5.78 6.07 -7.14
N ALA A 52 -5.50 7.37 -7.25
CA ALA A 52 -5.59 8.11 -8.51
C ALA A 52 -4.63 7.59 -9.59
N GLU A 53 -3.49 7.01 -9.20
CA GLU A 53 -2.54 6.39 -10.13
C GLU A 53 -2.95 4.95 -10.52
N LEU A 54 -3.92 4.37 -9.80
CA LEU A 54 -4.45 3.04 -10.02
C LEU A 54 -5.81 3.04 -10.72
N GLU A 55 -6.27 4.20 -11.20
CA GLU A 55 -7.53 4.28 -11.93
C GLU A 55 -7.45 3.44 -13.22
N GLY A 56 -8.39 2.49 -13.37
CA GLY A 56 -8.41 1.54 -14.48
C GLY A 56 -7.36 0.42 -14.39
N VAL A 57 -6.54 0.37 -13.33
CA VAL A 57 -5.58 -0.70 -13.10
C VAL A 57 -6.22 -1.83 -12.31
N ASP A 58 -6.07 -3.07 -12.78
CA ASP A 58 -6.40 -4.26 -11.99
C ASP A 58 -5.37 -4.41 -10.87
N GLN A 59 -5.75 -3.99 -9.66
CA GLN A 59 -4.86 -4.02 -8.51
C GLN A 59 -4.48 -5.46 -8.10
N GLN A 60 -5.33 -6.46 -8.36
CA GLN A 60 -5.01 -7.85 -8.06
C GLN A 60 -3.95 -8.38 -9.01
N GLN A 61 -4.07 -8.08 -10.31
CA GLN A 61 -3.02 -8.39 -11.28
C GLN A 61 -1.71 -7.66 -10.93
N LEU A 62 -1.80 -6.38 -10.55
CA LEU A 62 -0.64 -5.60 -10.11
C LEU A 62 0.03 -6.20 -8.86
N LEU A 63 -0.74 -6.72 -7.90
CA LEU A 63 -0.19 -7.44 -6.73
C LEU A 63 0.58 -8.69 -7.17
N VAL A 64 0.03 -9.48 -8.10
CA VAL A 64 0.71 -10.67 -8.64
C VAL A 64 2.02 -10.28 -9.31
N ASP A 65 2.02 -9.25 -10.14
CA ASP A 65 3.21 -8.78 -10.84
C ASP A 65 4.25 -8.21 -9.86
N TRP A 66 3.80 -7.48 -8.84
CA TRP A 66 4.66 -6.97 -7.77
C TRP A 66 5.33 -8.10 -6.97
N ILE A 67 4.60 -9.18 -6.67
CA ILE A 67 5.14 -10.39 -6.03
C ILE A 67 6.21 -11.01 -6.94
N ARG A 68 5.95 -11.15 -8.24
CA ARG A 68 6.85 -11.77 -9.23
C ARG A 68 8.09 -10.94 -9.53
N ALA A 69 8.02 -9.61 -9.53
CA ALA A 69 9.15 -8.73 -9.86
C ALA A 69 10.36 -8.83 -8.89
N ARG A 70 10.31 -9.75 -7.91
CA ARG A 70 11.37 -9.99 -6.93
C ARG A 70 11.85 -11.45 -6.89
N SER A 71 11.34 -12.32 -7.76
CA SER A 71 11.86 -13.68 -7.97
C SER A 71 13.05 -13.67 -8.92
#